data_AF-A0A376MTR2-F1
#
_entry.id   AF-A0A376MTR2-F1
#
_cell.length_a   1.000
_cell.length_b   1.000
_cell.length_c   1.000
_cell.angle_alpha   90.00
_cell.angle_beta   90.00
_cell.angle_gamma   90.00
#
_symmetry.space_group_name_H-M   'P 1'
#
loop_
_entity.id
_entity.type
_entity.pdbx_description
1 polymer ?
#
loop_
_entity_poly.entity_id
_entity_poly.type
_entity_poly.pdbx_seq_one_letter_code
_entity_poly.pdbx_strand_id
1 'polypeptide(L)' 'MKLGFIGLGIMGTPMAINLARAGHQLHVTTIGPVADELLSLGAVSVETARQVTEAADIIFIMVPDTPQVEEVSVG' A
#
# COMPACT_ATOMS: atom_id res chain seq x y z
N MET A 1 4.10 -11.66 8.08
CA MET A 1 2.74 -11.11 8.24
C MET A 1 2.34 -10.45 6.93
N LYS A 2 1.07 -10.52 6.54
CA LYS A 2 0.57 -9.92 5.30
C LYS A 2 0.05 -8.51 5.61
N LEU A 3 0.69 -7.51 5.03
CA LEU A 3 0.35 -6.09 5.22
C LEU A 3 -0.17 -5.51 3.91
N GLY A 4 -1.09 -4.56 4.03
CA GLY A 4 -1.64 -3.79 2.93
C GLY A 4 -1.21 -2.33 3.03
N PHE A 5 -0.88 -1.70 1.91
CA PHE A 5 -0.56 -0.27 1.87
C PHE A 5 -1.28 0.43 0.72
N ILE A 6 -2.16 1.37 1.06
CA ILE A 6 -2.96 2.13 0.11
C ILE A 6 -2.48 3.58 0.11
N GLY A 7 -1.90 4.00 -1.01
CA GLY A 7 -1.31 5.33 -1.20
C GLY A 7 0.21 5.33 -0.98
N LEU A 8 0.95 5.53 -2.08
CA LEU A 8 2.41 5.53 -2.11
C LEU A 8 2.95 6.89 -2.59
N GLY A 9 2.46 7.97 -1.99
CA GLY A 9 3.01 9.30 -2.21
C GLY A 9 4.39 9.49 -1.55
N ILE A 10 4.81 10.75 -1.40
CA ILE A 10 6.10 11.13 -0.79
C ILE A 10 6.30 10.55 0.62
N MET A 11 5.21 10.36 1.37
CA MET A 11 5.22 9.76 2.71
C MET A 11 5.02 8.24 2.67
N GLY A 12 4.07 7.75 1.87
CA GLY A 12 3.70 6.33 1.85
C GLY A 12 4.81 5.42 1.32
N THR A 13 5.51 5.86 0.26
CA THR A 13 6.59 5.07 -0.36
C THR A 13 7.71 4.69 0.62
N PRO A 14 8.38 5.63 1.32
CA PRO A 14 9.44 5.25 2.25
C PRO A 14 8.93 4.42 3.44
N MET A 15 7.69 4.61 3.88
CA MET A 15 7.08 3.78 4.93
C MET A 15 6.88 2.33 4.47
N ALA A 16 6.33 2.13 3.27
CA ALA A 16 6.14 0.81 2.68
C ALA A 16 7.48 0.08 2.44
N ILE A 17 8.50 0.81 1.97
CA ILE A 17 9.87 0.25 1.81
C ILE A 17 10.44 -0.21 3.14
N ASN A 18 10.27 0.55 4.22
CA ASN A 18 10.75 0.15 5.55
C ASN A 18 10.06 -1.13 6.04
N LEU A 19 8.75 -1.27 5.81
CA LEU A 19 8.02 -2.50 6.14
C LEU A 19 8.50 -3.68 5.29
N ALA A 20 8.75 -3.48 3.99
CA ALA A 20 9.27 -4.52 3.10
C ALA A 20 10.66 -4.98 3.54
N ARG A 21 11.57 -4.04 3.83
CA ARG A 21 12.93 -4.33 4.33
C ARG A 21 12.92 -5.05 5.68
N ALA A 22 11.91 -4.82 6.51
CA ALA A 22 11.71 -5.55 7.76
C ALA A 22 11.19 -7.01 7.55
N GLY A 23 10.99 -7.44 6.30
CA GLY A 23 10.59 -8.81 5.96
C GLY A 23 9.08 -9.03 5.95
N HIS A 24 8.27 -7.96 5.92
CA HIS A 24 6.82 -8.10 5.76
C HIS A 24 6.45 -8.27 4.28
N GLN A 25 5.44 -9.10 4.03
CA GLN A 25 4.86 -9.21 2.69
C GLN A 25 3.85 -8.09 2.49
N LEU A 26 4.03 -7.27 1.46
CA LEU A 26 3.13 -6.16 1.15
C LEU A 26 2.32 -6.40 -0.12
N HIS A 27 1.03 -6.12 -0.04
CA HIS A 27 0.19 -5.80 -1.20
C HIS A 27 -0.08 -4.31 -1.20
N VAL A 28 0.18 -3.65 -2.32
CA VAL A 28 0.15 -2.19 -2.38
C VAL A 28 -0.65 -1.69 -3.57
N THR A 29 -1.29 -0.54 -3.40
CA THR A 29 -1.94 0.19 -4.49
C THR A 29 -1.75 1.69 -4.31
N THR A 30 -1.64 2.41 -5.41
CA THR A 30 -1.46 3.86 -5.42
C THR A 30 -1.96 4.44 -6.75
N ILE A 31 -2.27 5.73 -6.75
CA ILE A 31 -2.47 6.47 -8.00
C ILE A 31 -1.08 6.81 -8.54
N GLY A 32 -0.72 6.23 -9.67
CA GLY A 32 0.60 6.40 -10.31
C GLY A 32 1.51 5.17 -10.16
N PRO A 33 2.80 5.30 -10.50
CA PRO A 33 3.73 4.18 -10.47
C PRO A 33 4.10 3.79 -9.03
N VAL A 34 4.31 2.50 -8.82
CA VAL A 34 4.96 1.98 -7.61
C VAL A 34 6.47 2.08 -7.78
N ALA A 35 7.18 2.45 -6.71
CA ALA A 35 8.63 2.54 -6.74
C ALA A 35 9.29 1.18 -7.05
N ASP A 36 10.24 1.16 -8.00
CA ASP A 36 10.96 -0.06 -8.40
C ASP A 36 11.64 -0.75 -7.20
N GLU A 37 12.16 0.03 -6.26
CA GLU A 37 12.76 -0.50 -5.04
C GLU A 37 11.75 -1.34 -4.24
N LEU A 38 10.53 -0.85 -4.07
CA LEU A 38 9.49 -1.55 -3.32
C LEU A 38 9.11 -2.87 -4.01
N LEU A 39 9.04 -2.87 -5.34
CA LEU A 39 8.79 -4.08 -6.13
C LEU A 39 9.95 -5.07 -6.03
N SER A 40 11.21 -4.59 -6.08
CA SER A 40 12.40 -5.42 -5.94
C SER A 40 12.51 -6.09 -4.56
N LEU A 41 11.91 -5.48 -3.53
CA LEU A 41 11.79 -6.04 -2.19
C LEU A 41 10.63 -7.05 -2.05
N GLY A 42 9.92 -7.35 -3.14
CA GLY A 42 8.88 -8.37 -3.20
C GLY A 42 7.48 -7.87 -2.85
N ALA A 43 7.25 -6.55 -2.84
CA ALA A 43 5.90 -6.03 -2.75
C ALA A 43 5.10 -6.36 -4.02
N VAL A 44 3.83 -6.69 -3.84
CA VAL A 44 2.90 -6.99 -4.93
C VAL A 44 2.04 -5.76 -5.19
N SER A 45 2.22 -5.14 -6.36
CA SER A 45 1.32 -4.06 -6.80
C SER A 45 0.01 -4.66 -7.28
N VAL A 46 -1.11 -4.12 -6.81
CA VAL A 46 -2.46 -4.50 -7.21
C VAL A 46 -3.24 -3.26 -7.68
N GLU A 47 -4.31 -3.49 -8.45
CA GLU A 47 -5.04 -2.42 -9.15
C GLU A 47 -5.98 -1.65 -8.22
N THR A 48 -6.46 -2.27 -7.14
CA THR A 48 -7.52 -1.71 -6.29
C THR A 48 -7.24 -1.84 -4.80
N ALA A 49 -7.81 -0.93 -4.01
CA ALA A 49 -7.83 -1.00 -2.55
C ALA A 49 -8.44 -2.31 -2.03
N ARG A 50 -9.50 -2.79 -2.69
CA ARG A 50 -10.15 -4.07 -2.38
C ARG A 50 -9.20 -5.26 -2.48
N GLN A 51 -8.37 -5.32 -3.53
CA GLN A 51 -7.39 -6.40 -3.66
C GLN A 51 -6.32 -6.34 -2.56
N VAL A 52 -6.00 -5.14 -2.06
CA VAL A 52 -5.11 -4.98 -0.90
C VAL A 52 -5.76 -5.56 0.36
N THR A 53 -7.02 -5.23 0.64
CA THR A 53 -7.74 -5.68 1.84
C THR A 53 -8.04 -7.18 1.82
N GLU A 54 -8.30 -7.78 0.64
CA GLU A 54 -8.48 -9.22 0.49
C GLU A 54 -7.18 -10.02 0.73
N ALA A 55 -6.02 -9.38 0.54
CA ALA A 55 -4.71 -10.04 0.62
C ALA A 55 -3.93 -9.77 1.93
N ALA A 56 -4.43 -8.92 2.82
CA ALA A 56 -3.70 -8.46 4.01
C ALA A 56 -4.57 -8.42 5.28
N ASP A 57 -3.93 -8.66 6.43
CA ASP A 57 -4.59 -8.66 7.74
C ASP A 57 -4.60 -7.26 8.38
N ILE A 58 -3.60 -6.44 8.06
CA ILE A 58 -3.43 -5.07 8.56
C ILE A 58 -3.23 -4.14 7.37
N ILE A 59 -4.04 -3.09 7.28
CA ILE A 59 -4.01 -2.13 6.18
C ILE A 59 -3.57 -0.75 6.67
N PHE A 60 -2.57 -0.19 6.01
CA PHE A 60 -2.15 1.20 6.15
C PHE A 60 -2.76 2.01 5.02
N ILE A 61 -3.36 3.15 5.35
CA ILE A 61 -3.93 4.09 4.39
C ILE A 61 -3.18 5.41 4.53
N MET A 62 -2.61 5.90 3.43
CA MET A 62 -1.85 7.15 3.38
C MET A 62 -2.25 7.95 2.14
N VAL A 63 -3.34 8.71 2.27
CA VAL A 63 -3.95 9.51 1.20
C VAL A 63 -3.95 11.01 1.55
N PRO A 64 -4.16 11.93 0.58
CA PRO A 64 -4.02 13.37 0.81
C PRO A 64 -5.01 13.98 1.81
N ASP A 65 -6.27 13.54 1.81
CA ASP A 65 -7.34 14.15 2.60
C ASP A 65 -8.47 13.16 2.95
N THR A 66 -9.46 13.63 3.70
CA THR A 66 -10.58 12.84 4.24
C THR A 66 -11.47 12.19 3.18
N PRO A 67 -11.92 12.89 2.11
CA PRO A 67 -12.70 12.25 1.05
C PRO A 67 -12.05 10.98 0.48
N GLN A 68 -10.73 10.97 0.28
CA GLN A 68 -10.02 9.79 -0.22
C GLN A 68 -9.99 8.64 0.81
N VAL A 69 -10.03 8.95 2.11
CA VAL A 69 -10.15 7.91 3.15
C VAL A 69 -11.52 7.25 3.08
N GLU A 70 -12.59 8.02 2.86
CA GLU A 70 -13.95 7.50 2.72
C GLU A 70 -14.08 6.61 1.48
N GLU A 71 -13.53 7.04 0.33
CA GLU A 71 -13.51 6.25 -0.90
C GLU A 71 -12.87 4.87 -0.70
N VAL A 72 -11.73 4.83 0.00
CA VAL A 72 -11.01 3.58 0.30
C VAL A 72 -11.75 2.71 1.34
N SER A 73 -12.48 3.32 2.28
CA SER A 73 -13.09 2.60 3.41
C SER A 73 -14.49 2.05 3.10
N VAL A 74 -15.19 2.64 2.12
CA VAL A 74 -16.57 2.30 1.75
C VAL A 74 -16.64 1.54 0.41
N GLY A 75 -15.54 1.49 -0.35
CA GLY A 75 -15.43 0.85 -1.67
C GLY A 75 -15.09 -0.64 -1.69
#